data_AF-A0A520I7F6-F1
#
_entry.id   AF-A0A520I7F6-F1
#
_cell.length_a   1.000
_cell.length_b   1.000
_cell.length_c   1.000
_cell.angle_alpha   90.00
_cell.angle_beta   90.00
_cell.angle_gamma   90.00
#
_symmetry.space_group_name_H-M   'P 1'
#
loop_
_entity.id
_entity.type
_entity.pdbx_description
1 polymer ?
#
loop_
_entity_poly.entity_id
_entity_poly.type
_entity_poly.pdbx_seq_one_letter_code
_entity_poly.pdbx_strand_id
1 'polypeptide(L)'
;MSFEALYKAFWPKIFRLCRSYVNDPDLAQDLAQETFIKVWQQLPRFRHEAAIGTWIFRIAVNQCLRQLEKEQRFPRTEMPLNLPEEPATALEPQLQFLYHCIG
;
A
#
# COMPACT_ATOMS: atom_id res chain seq x y z
N MET A 1 -9.27 22.15 14.07
CA MET A 1 -8.56 20.88 14.38
C MET A 1 -7.52 20.67 13.29
N SER A 2 -6.24 20.54 13.62
CA SER A 2 -5.20 20.31 12.60
C SER A 2 -5.06 18.82 12.28
N PHE A 3 -4.74 18.50 11.03
CA PHE A 3 -4.43 17.13 10.64
C PHE A 3 -3.23 16.58 11.40
N GLU A 4 -2.20 17.39 11.64
CA GLU A 4 -0.99 16.95 12.36
C GLU A 4 -1.32 16.41 13.75
N ALA A 5 -2.24 17.07 14.47
CA ALA A 5 -2.70 16.61 15.78
C ALA A 5 -3.44 15.26 15.68
N LEU A 6 -4.29 15.10 14.65
CA LEU A 6 -4.97 13.84 14.38
C LEU A 6 -3.98 12.72 14.03
N TYR A 7 -3.03 12.99 13.15
CA TYR A 7 -1.99 12.05 12.75
C TYR A 7 -1.21 11.55 13.96
N LYS A 8 -0.66 12.46 14.77
CA LYS A 8 0.09 12.09 16.00
C LYS A 8 -0.77 11.28 16.98
N ALA A 9 -2.04 11.65 17.17
CA ALA A 9 -2.91 11.00 18.15
C ALA A 9 -3.44 9.61 17.72
N PHE A 10 -3.61 9.40 16.42
CA PHE A 10 -4.23 8.18 15.88
C PHE A 10 -3.24 7.24 15.20
N TRP A 11 -2.08 7.70 14.73
CA TRP A 11 -1.10 6.87 14.03
C TRP A 11 -0.77 5.56 14.75
N PRO A 12 -0.39 5.55 16.05
CA PRO A 12 -0.06 4.31 16.74
C PRO A 12 -1.26 3.37 16.90
N LYS A 13 -2.49 3.90 16.88
CA LYS A 13 -3.72 3.11 17.02
C LYS A 13 -4.10 2.48 15.67
N ILE A 14 -4.02 3.26 14.60
CA ILE A 14 -4.32 2.80 13.24
C ILE A 14 -3.28 1.80 12.75
N PHE A 15 -1.99 2.02 13.01
CA PHE A 15 -0.96 1.03 12.69
C PHE A 15 -1.21 -0.30 13.40
N ARG A 16 -1.52 -0.27 14.71
CA ARG A 16 -1.88 -1.48 15.47
C ARG A 16 -3.12 -2.18 14.93
N LEU A 17 -4.12 -1.43 14.51
CA LEU A 17 -5.30 -1.97 13.85
C LEU A 17 -4.91 -2.65 12.53
N CYS A 18 -4.18 -1.98 11.64
CA CYS A 18 -3.74 -2.59 10.37
C CYS A 18 -2.94 -3.88 10.61
N ARG A 19 -2.03 -3.86 11.60
CA ARG A 19 -1.29 -5.06 12.05
C ARG A 19 -2.16 -6.22 12.53
N SER A 20 -3.36 -5.97 13.04
CA SER A 20 -4.27 -7.06 13.43
C SER A 20 -5.02 -7.66 12.24
N TYR A 21 -5.07 -6.96 11.11
CA TYR A 21 -5.69 -7.46 9.88
C TYR A 21 -4.70 -8.16 8.95
N VAL A 22 -3.47 -7.64 8.84
CA VAL A 22 -2.43 -8.20 7.95
C VAL A 22 -1.22 -8.71 8.74
N ASN A 23 -0.69 -9.87 8.36
CA ASN A 23 0.48 -10.48 8.99
C ASN A 23 1.82 -10.00 8.38
N ASP A 24 1.86 -8.75 7.94
CA ASP A 24 3.00 -8.14 7.27
C ASP A 24 3.17 -6.70 7.82
N PRO A 25 4.27 -6.40 8.52
CA PRO A 25 4.47 -5.10 9.16
C PRO A 25 4.60 -3.95 8.15
N ASP A 26 5.21 -4.19 7.00
CA ASP A 26 5.41 -3.18 5.97
C ASP A 26 4.07 -2.85 5.31
N LEU A 27 3.31 -3.89 4.97
CA LEU A 27 1.94 -3.71 4.46
C LEU A 27 1.03 -3.01 5.47
N ALA A 28 1.14 -3.33 6.76
CA ALA A 28 0.36 -2.65 7.80
C ALA A 28 0.72 -1.15 7.89
N GLN A 29 1.99 -0.81 7.72
CA GLN A 29 2.44 0.57 7.65
C GLN A 29 1.87 1.29 6.42
N ASP A 30 1.91 0.66 5.25
CA ASP A 30 1.36 1.20 4.01
C ASP A 30 -0.15 1.47 4.13
N LEU A 31 -0.91 0.51 4.67
CA LEU A 31 -2.35 0.68 4.92
C LEU A 31 -2.65 1.83 5.90
N ALA A 32 -1.82 1.99 6.93
CA ALA A 32 -1.94 3.12 7.86
C ALA A 32 -1.64 4.45 7.15
N GLN A 33 -0.60 4.52 6.31
CA GLN A 33 -0.31 5.71 5.51
C GLN A 33 -1.47 6.06 4.57
N GLU A 34 -1.96 5.09 3.79
CA GLU A 34 -3.10 5.30 2.89
C GLU A 34 -4.35 5.79 3.63
N THR A 35 -4.58 5.27 4.84
CA THR A 35 -5.67 5.73 5.70
C THR A 35 -5.53 7.22 5.98
N PHE A 36 -4.35 7.70 6.37
CA PHE A 36 -4.14 9.12 6.66
C PHE A 36 -4.16 10.01 5.42
N ILE A 37 -3.77 9.50 4.25
CA ILE A 37 -3.96 10.21 2.97
C ILE A 37 -5.47 10.43 2.72
N LYS A 38 -6.29 9.38 2.90
CA LYS A 38 -7.75 9.50 2.78
C LYS A 38 -8.36 10.43 3.82
N VAL A 39 -7.89 10.35 5.07
CA VAL A 39 -8.30 11.28 6.12
C VAL A 39 -7.99 12.71 5.71
N TRP A 40 -6.78 13.04 5.26
CA TRP A 40 -6.41 14.38 4.80
C TRP A 40 -7.35 14.88 3.69
N GLN A 41 -7.59 14.07 2.66
CA GLN A 41 -8.44 14.43 1.53
C GLN A 41 -9.90 14.65 1.92
N GLN A 42 -10.41 13.89 2.90
CA GLN A 42 -11.82 13.90 3.29
C GLN A 42 -12.11 14.77 4.52
N LEU A 43 -11.09 15.17 5.28
CA LEU A 43 -11.23 15.98 6.50
C LEU A 43 -12.03 17.28 6.28
N PRO A 44 -11.85 18.03 5.17
CA PRO A 44 -12.67 19.22 4.92
C PRO A 44 -14.17 18.95 4.74
N ARG A 45 -14.54 17.71 4.38
CA ARG A 45 -15.92 17.27 4.14
C ARG A 45 -16.49 16.47 5.31
N PHE A 46 -15.77 16.39 6.43
CA PHE A 46 -16.22 15.64 7.59
C PHE A 46 -17.48 16.28 8.19
N ARG A 47 -18.60 15.54 8.19
CA ARG A 47 -19.93 16.06 8.57
C ARG A 47 -20.20 16.10 10.08
N HIS A 48 -19.26 15.64 10.91
CA HIS A 48 -19.41 15.63 12.38
C HIS A 48 -20.60 14.81 12.92
N GLU A 49 -21.15 13.91 12.10
CA GLU A 49 -22.25 12.98 12.48
C GLU A 49 -21.76 11.84 13.40
N ALA A 50 -20.44 11.66 13.53
CA ALA A 50 -19.80 10.70 14.40
C ALA A 50 -18.55 11.33 15.05
N ALA A 51 -18.00 10.70 16.09
CA ALA A 51 -16.71 11.11 16.63
C ALA A 51 -15.60 10.94 15.57
N ILE A 52 -14.65 11.88 15.53
CA ILE A 52 -13.55 11.86 14.56
C ILE A 52 -12.75 10.55 14.61
N GLY A 53 -12.57 9.98 15.81
CA GLY A 53 -11.93 8.68 15.98
C GLY A 53 -12.70 7.57 15.27
N THR A 54 -14.00 7.44 15.52
CA THR A 54 -14.86 6.46 14.87
C THR A 54 -14.78 6.55 13.34
N TRP A 55 -14.74 7.76 12.81
CA TRP A 55 -14.61 8.00 11.37
C TRP A 55 -13.24 7.56 10.82
N ILE A 56 -12.14 7.90 11.48
CA ILE A 56 -10.78 7.47 11.09
C ILE A 56 -10.66 5.93 11.14
N PHE A 57 -11.14 5.31 12.22
CA PHE A 57 -11.14 3.85 12.36
C PHE A 57 -11.96 3.18 11.26
N ARG A 58 -13.11 3.75 10.88
CA ARG A 58 -13.93 3.23 9.77
C ARG A 58 -13.15 3.24 8.45
N ILE A 59 -12.43 4.32 8.14
CA ILE A 59 -11.59 4.40 6.94
C ILE A 59 -10.52 3.29 6.96
N ALA A 60 -9.83 3.13 8.10
CA ALA A 60 -8.78 2.13 8.27
C ALA A 60 -9.29 0.69 8.10
N VAL A 61 -10.40 0.33 8.76
CA VAL A 61 -11.05 -0.99 8.61
C VAL A 61 -11.41 -1.24 7.15
N ASN A 62 -12.00 -0.26 6.47
CA ASN A 62 -12.38 -0.40 5.06
C ASN A 62 -11.16 -0.59 4.14
N GLN A 63 -9.99 -0.02 4.49
CA GLN A 63 -8.75 -0.26 3.74
C GLN A 63 -8.23 -1.68 3.97
N CYS A 64 -8.18 -2.12 5.23
CA CYS A 64 -7.73 -3.47 5.57
C CYS A 64 -8.60 -4.54 4.91
N LEU A 65 -9.93 -4.39 4.95
CA LEU A 65 -10.85 -5.35 4.33
C LEU A 65 -10.65 -5.43 2.81
N ARG A 66 -10.47 -4.30 2.12
CA ARG A 66 -10.16 -4.30 0.69
C ARG A 66 -8.84 -4.99 0.36
N GLN A 67 -7.83 -4.80 1.21
CA GLN A 67 -6.54 -5.47 1.04
C GLN A 67 -6.68 -6.99 1.22
N LEU A 68 -7.44 -7.45 2.22
CA LEU A 68 -7.73 -8.87 2.41
C LEU A 68 -8.49 -9.48 1.22
N GLU A 69 -9.46 -8.77 0.65
CA GLU A 69 -10.15 -9.20 -0.58
C GLU A 69 -9.18 -9.30 -1.77
N LYS A 70 -8.25 -8.34 -1.90
CA LYS A 70 -7.24 -8.34 -2.96
C LYS A 70 -6.28 -9.52 -2.82
N GLU A 71 -5.82 -9.82 -1.61
CA GLU A 71 -4.95 -10.97 -1.34
C GLU A 71 -5.62 -12.30 -1.63
N GLN A 72 -6.91 -12.43 -1.33
CA GLN A 72 -7.68 -13.64 -1.68
C GLN A 72 -7.83 -13.81 -3.20
N ARG A 73 -7.99 -12.70 -3.93
CA ARG A 73 -8.14 -12.72 -5.40
C ARG A 73 -6.82 -12.96 -6.13
N PHE A 74 -5.71 -12.49 -5.57
CA PHE A 74 -4.37 -12.61 -6.11
C PHE A 74 -3.44 -13.17 -5.02
N PRO A 75 -3.52 -14.48 -4.73
CA PRO A 75 -2.61 -15.09 -3.77
C PRO A 75 -1.17 -14.80 -4.19
N ARG A 76 -0.31 -14.49 -3.21
CA ARG A 76 1.12 -14.28 -3.46
C ARG A 76 1.68 -15.57 -4.06
N THR A 77 1.89 -15.59 -5.37
CA THR A 77 2.68 -16.62 -6.04
C THR A 77 4.14 -16.36 -5.71
N GLU A 78 4.84 -17.36 -5.21
CA GLU A 78 6.28 -17.29 -5.08
C GLU A 78 6.90 -17.12 -6.46
N MET A 79 7.75 -16.10 -6.63
CA MET A 79 8.57 -15.99 -7.83
C MET A 79 9.44 -17.26 -7.91
N PRO A 80 9.48 -17.96 -9.05
CA PRO A 80 10.33 -19.12 -9.20
C PRO A 80 11.78 -18.74 -8.85
N LEU A 81 12.36 -19.41 -7.85
CA LEU A 81 13.74 -19.17 -7.42
C LEU A 81 14.76 -19.46 -8.54
N ASN A 82 14.34 -20.24 -9.53
CA ASN A 82 15.10 -20.59 -10.70
C ASN A 82 14.28 -20.20 -11.94
N LEU A 83 14.50 -18.97 -12.41
CA LEU A 83 14.12 -18.61 -13.77
C LEU A 83 15.08 -19.39 -14.69
N PRO A 84 14.60 -20.16 -15.67
CA PRO A 84 15.50 -20.72 -16.67
C PRO A 84 16.30 -19.54 -17.26
N GLU A 85 17.63 -19.64 -17.20
CA GLU A 85 18.48 -18.77 -18.00
C GLU A 85 18.13 -19.07 -19.45
N GLU A 86 17.29 -18.23 -20.05
CA GLU A 86 17.18 -18.19 -21.49
C GLU A 86 18.60 -17.99 -22.00
N PRO A 87 19.15 -18.92 -22.81
CA PRO A 87 20.44 -18.66 -23.43
C PRO A 87 20.32 -17.28 -24.10
N ALA A 88 21.35 -16.45 -23.95
CA ALA A 88 21.47 -15.17 -24.64
C ALA A 88 21.60 -15.43 -26.15
N THR A 89 20.54 -15.97 -26.75
CA THR A 89 20.51 -16.39 -28.13
C THR A 89 20.29 -15.13 -28.92
N ALA A 90 21.41 -14.65 -29.48
CA ALA A 90 21.52 -13.54 -30.42
C ALA A 90 20.76 -12.28 -29.98
N LEU A 91 21.45 -11.36 -29.30
CA LEU A 91 21.01 -9.97 -29.18
C LEU A 91 20.44 -9.52 -30.53
N GLU A 92 19.16 -9.19 -30.56
CA GLU A 92 18.52 -8.65 -31.75
C GLU A 92 19.38 -7.49 -32.27
N PRO A 93 19.65 -7.38 -33.58
CA PRO A 93 20.52 -6.36 -34.15
C PRO A 93 20.20 -4.94 -33.69
N GLN A 94 18.93 -4.68 -33.40
CA GLN A 94 18.39 -3.43 -32.87
C GLN A 94 18.91 -3.12 -31.46
N LEU A 95 19.10 -4.13 -30.61
CA LEU A 95 19.62 -3.95 -29.25
C LEU A 95 21.13 -3.64 -29.27
N GLN A 96 21.89 -4.29 -30.15
CA GLN A 96 23.30 -3.96 -30.40
C GLN A 96 23.49 -2.53 -30.90
N PHE A 97 22.64 -2.10 -31.83
CA PHE A 97 22.65 -0.72 -32.32
C PHE A 97 22.42 0.28 -31.18
N LEU A 98 21.47 -0.01 -30.29
CA LEU A 98 21.14 0.85 -29.15
C LEU A 98 22.30 0.95 -28.14
N TYR A 99 22.99 -0.16 -27.84
CA TYR A 99 24.20 -0.15 -27.01
C TYR A 99 25.35 0.65 -27.62
N HIS A 100 25.53 0.58 -28.94
CA HIS A 100 26.54 1.36 -29.63
C HIS A 100 26.27 2.87 -29.59
N CYS A 101 25.00 3.29 -29.54
CA CYS A 101 24.64 4.71 -29.49
C CYS A 101 24.74 5.34 -28.09
N ILE A 102 24.80 4.54 -27.03
CA ILE A 102 24.83 5.02 -25.63
C ILE A 102 26.25 4.94 -25.03
N GLY A 103 27.14 4.15 -25.62
CA GLY A 103 28.58 4.12 -25.30
C GLY A 103 29.38 5.18 -26.07
#